data_AF-A0A1R2BMQ4-F1
#
_entry.id   AF-A0A1R2BMQ4-F1
#
_cell.length_a   1.000
_cell.length_b   1.000
_cell.length_c   1.000
_cell.angle_alpha   90.00
_cell.angle_beta   90.00
_cell.angle_gamma   90.00
#
_symmetry.space_group_name_H-M   'P 1'
#
loop_
_entity.id
_entity.type
_entity.pdbx_description
1 polymer ?
#
loop_
_entity_poly.entity_id
_entity_poly.type
_entity_poly.pdbx_seq_one_letter_code
_entity_poly.pdbx_strand_id
1 'polypeptide(L)'
;MDRITPILVSFVSYSSVALLLSRFVYPPNELKRKEQKDYLGQHLSIIHAYMAIIICSAVYIYEGGIDYNSPTNMMHIIAIGNSLGYFIFDSIYAEYYKLHDGAMRFHHVFALIALFTMYFSSIGGSASAVGLLLTEISNPCVLKRHILRAKGEEESFTYNLYENLFIFLFIAGRILCGTLYLYKVWNSEINWMYKLMSSSVYSVTWFWIFVIMTKALKKYSGTEDPSMKRLLNMLRYLRQNKGVLLVYILFVSFAVPTLLTQVLEIDFLKLEVDGFKVM
;
A
#
# COMPACT_ATOMS: atom_id res chain seq x y z
N MET A 1 -4.06 -20.72 18.68
CA MET A 1 -3.98 -20.90 17.22
C MET A 1 -2.51 -20.88 16.83
N ASP A 2 -2.05 -21.80 16.00
CA ASP A 2 -0.69 -21.78 15.48
C ASP A 2 -0.51 -20.54 14.60
N ARG A 3 0.41 -19.67 15.02
CA ARG A 3 0.75 -18.42 14.34
C ARG A 3 2.11 -18.52 13.65
N ILE A 4 2.90 -19.57 13.83
CA ILE A 4 4.24 -19.62 13.22
C ILE A 4 4.13 -20.22 11.82
N THR A 5 3.35 -21.31 11.67
CA THR A 5 3.24 -22.03 10.41
C THR A 5 2.79 -21.17 9.22
N PRO A 6 1.76 -20.30 9.32
CA PRO A 6 1.31 -19.52 8.16
C PRO A 6 2.38 -18.57 7.61
N ILE A 7 3.16 -17.91 8.48
CA ILE A 7 4.27 -17.05 8.06
C ILE A 7 5.38 -17.87 7.42
N LEU A 8 5.80 -18.98 8.06
CA LEU A 8 6.90 -19.81 7.56
C LEU A 8 6.56 -20.43 6.20
N VAL A 9 5.36 -21.01 6.08
CA VAL A 9 4.87 -21.56 4.81
C VAL A 9 4.88 -20.48 3.74
N SER A 10 4.33 -19.30 4.03
CA SER A 10 4.28 -18.20 3.07
C SER A 10 5.69 -17.75 2.65
N PHE A 11 6.60 -17.54 3.60
CA PHE A 11 8.00 -17.16 3.31
C PHE A 11 8.70 -18.19 2.42
N VAL A 12 8.57 -19.49 2.73
CA VAL A 12 9.17 -20.58 1.93
C VAL A 12 8.51 -20.65 0.55
N SER A 13 7.20 -20.46 0.45
CA SER A 13 6.46 -20.43 -0.81
C SER A 13 6.94 -19.29 -1.70
N TYR A 14 7.03 -18.06 -1.21
CA TYR A 14 7.53 -16.93 -2.00
C TYR A 14 9.01 -17.10 -2.38
N SER A 15 9.84 -17.65 -1.48
CA SER A 15 11.23 -18.01 -1.81
C SER A 15 11.31 -19.01 -2.95
N SER A 16 10.46 -20.05 -2.93
CA SER A 16 10.41 -21.07 -3.97
C SER A 16 9.91 -20.49 -5.30
N VAL A 17 8.87 -19.65 -5.27
CA VAL A 17 8.37 -18.95 -6.46
C VAL A 17 9.45 -18.03 -7.03
N ALA A 18 10.22 -17.32 -6.20
CA ALA A 18 11.32 -16.49 -6.66
C ALA A 18 12.40 -17.31 -7.40
N LEU A 19 12.73 -18.51 -6.90
CA LEU A 19 13.64 -19.43 -7.57
C LEU A 19 13.05 -19.91 -8.91
N LEU A 20 11.77 -20.28 -8.96
CA LEU A 20 11.10 -20.67 -10.20
C LEU A 20 11.07 -19.53 -11.22
N LEU A 21 10.72 -18.31 -10.80
CA LEU A 21 10.74 -17.12 -11.66
C LEU A 21 12.13 -16.88 -12.25
N SER A 22 13.20 -17.10 -11.47
CA SER A 22 14.57 -16.98 -11.98
C SER A 22 14.94 -17.98 -13.09
N ARG A 23 14.14 -19.04 -13.27
CA ARG A 23 14.31 -20.05 -14.33
C ARG A 23 13.47 -19.79 -15.57
N PHE A 24 12.27 -19.25 -15.39
CA PHE A 24 11.26 -19.12 -16.46
C PHE A 24 11.04 -17.69 -16.95
N VAL A 25 11.38 -16.69 -16.15
CA VAL A 25 11.25 -15.28 -16.52
C VAL A 25 12.62 -14.75 -16.88
N TYR A 26 12.76 -14.30 -18.13
CA TYR A 26 14.00 -13.74 -18.66
C TYR A 26 13.91 -12.21 -18.66
N PRO A 27 14.71 -11.52 -17.82
CA PRO A 27 14.85 -10.09 -17.90
C PRO A 27 15.49 -9.69 -19.25
N PRO A 28 15.14 -8.52 -19.82
CA PRO A 28 15.83 -7.97 -20.98
C PRO A 28 17.35 -7.90 -20.77
N ASN A 29 18.12 -8.27 -21.79
CA ASN A 29 19.59 -8.41 -21.70
C ASN A 29 20.31 -7.07 -21.54
N GLU A 30 19.65 -5.98 -21.94
CA GLU A 30 20.16 -4.61 -21.90
C GLU A 30 20.18 -4.05 -20.46
N LEU A 31 19.39 -4.64 -19.56
CA LEU A 31 19.29 -4.21 -18.16
C LEU A 31 20.55 -4.58 -17.38
N LYS A 32 20.97 -3.69 -16.48
CA LYS A 32 22.05 -3.99 -15.53
C LYS A 32 21.59 -5.07 -14.56
N ARG A 33 22.53 -5.81 -13.98
CA ARG A 33 22.25 -6.89 -13.00
C ARG A 33 21.27 -6.47 -11.90
N LYS A 34 21.36 -5.25 -11.38
CA LYS A 34 20.43 -4.73 -10.37
C LYS A 34 19.00 -4.61 -10.91
N GLU A 35 18.84 -4.05 -12.11
CA GLU A 35 17.55 -3.85 -12.78
C GLU A 35 16.94 -5.19 -13.22
N GLN A 36 17.77 -6.17 -13.60
CA GLN A 36 17.32 -7.53 -13.84
C GLN A 36 16.74 -8.20 -12.58
N LYS A 37 17.35 -7.94 -11.40
CA LYS A 37 16.83 -8.44 -10.11
C LYS A 37 15.56 -7.71 -9.70
N ASP A 38 15.50 -6.40 -9.92
CA ASP A 38 14.27 -5.64 -9.76
C ASP A 38 13.15 -6.23 -10.65
N TYR A 39 13.40 -6.42 -11.94
CA TYR A 39 12.45 -7.03 -12.88
C TYR A 39 11.85 -8.36 -12.39
N LEU A 40 12.68 -9.26 -11.86
CA LEU A 40 12.21 -10.52 -11.26
C LEU A 40 11.40 -10.29 -9.98
N GLY A 41 11.86 -9.37 -9.12
CA GLY A 41 11.14 -8.94 -7.92
C GLY A 41 9.76 -8.37 -8.23
N GLN A 42 9.62 -7.57 -9.30
CA GLN A 42 8.33 -7.03 -9.76
C GLN A 42 7.34 -8.16 -10.10
N HIS A 43 7.79 -9.25 -10.74
CA HIS A 43 6.92 -10.39 -11.06
C HIS A 43 6.45 -11.12 -9.80
N LEU A 44 7.35 -11.35 -8.85
CA LEU A 44 7.00 -11.97 -7.57
C LEU A 44 6.00 -11.10 -6.79
N SER A 45 6.23 -9.79 -6.80
CA SER A 45 5.37 -8.80 -6.13
C SER A 45 3.97 -8.77 -6.74
N ILE A 46 3.84 -8.95 -8.06
CA ILE A 46 2.52 -9.06 -8.71
C ILE A 46 1.77 -10.30 -8.23
N ILE A 47 2.46 -11.44 -8.13
CA ILE A 47 1.87 -12.68 -7.62
C ILE A 47 1.37 -12.46 -6.18
N HIS A 48 2.19 -11.84 -5.34
CA HIS A 48 1.78 -11.47 -3.98
C HIS A 48 0.54 -10.57 -3.98
N ALA A 49 0.57 -9.46 -4.73
CA ALA A 49 -0.51 -8.49 -4.74
C ALA A 49 -1.85 -9.14 -5.15
N TYR A 50 -1.86 -9.97 -6.20
CA TYR A 50 -3.08 -10.70 -6.58
C TYR A 50 -3.53 -11.69 -5.50
N MET A 51 -2.62 -12.46 -4.90
CA MET A 51 -2.98 -13.37 -3.81
C MET A 51 -3.53 -12.62 -2.59
N ALA A 52 -2.92 -11.51 -2.20
CA ALA A 52 -3.38 -10.67 -1.10
C ALA A 52 -4.78 -10.09 -1.39
N ILE A 53 -5.01 -9.56 -2.59
CA ILE A 53 -6.33 -9.07 -3.02
C ILE A 53 -7.37 -10.19 -2.93
N ILE A 54 -7.09 -11.37 -3.48
CA ILE A 54 -8.03 -12.50 -3.50
C ILE A 54 -8.36 -12.96 -2.08
N ILE A 55 -7.34 -13.24 -1.26
CA ILE A 55 -7.53 -13.76 0.09
C ILE A 55 -8.25 -12.73 0.97
N CYS A 56 -7.81 -11.47 0.95
CA CYS A 56 -8.42 -10.44 1.78
C CYS A 56 -9.85 -10.08 1.33
N SER A 57 -10.12 -10.12 0.02
CA SER A 57 -11.49 -9.95 -0.49
C SER A 57 -12.39 -11.11 -0.08
N ALA A 58 -11.89 -12.35 -0.11
CA ALA A 58 -12.64 -13.51 0.34
C ALA A 58 -12.98 -13.41 1.83
N VAL A 59 -12.04 -13.01 2.67
CA VAL A 59 -12.27 -12.73 4.10
C VAL A 59 -13.35 -11.66 4.27
N TYR A 60 -13.19 -10.51 3.61
CA TYR A 60 -14.12 -9.39 3.71
C TYR A 60 -15.55 -9.76 3.30
N ILE A 61 -15.70 -10.49 2.20
CA ILE A 61 -17.02 -10.94 1.72
C ILE A 61 -17.62 -11.97 2.67
N TYR A 62 -16.81 -12.95 3.12
CA TYR A 62 -17.28 -14.02 3.99
C TYR A 62 -17.76 -13.51 5.36
N GLU A 63 -17.08 -12.50 5.91
CA GLU A 63 -17.44 -11.92 7.22
C GLU A 63 -18.58 -10.90 7.14
N GLY A 64 -19.09 -10.61 5.95
CA GLY A 64 -20.12 -9.59 5.77
C GLY A 64 -19.59 -8.17 6.01
N GLY A 65 -18.33 -7.91 5.67
CA GLY A 65 -17.72 -6.59 5.78
C GLY A 65 -16.61 -6.49 6.82
N ILE A 66 -16.29 -5.26 7.22
CA ILE A 66 -15.22 -4.97 8.19
C ILE A 66 -15.74 -4.93 9.63
N ASP A 67 -14.99 -5.57 10.53
CA ASP A 67 -15.20 -5.42 11.96
C ASP A 67 -13.90 -5.10 12.69
N TYR A 68 -13.81 -3.90 13.25
CA TYR A 68 -12.58 -3.39 13.88
C TYR A 68 -12.31 -3.97 15.27
N ASN A 69 -13.36 -4.43 15.97
CA ASN A 69 -13.27 -4.88 17.37
C ASN A 69 -13.51 -6.39 17.51
N SER A 70 -13.80 -7.09 16.41
CA SER A 70 -13.99 -8.54 16.43
C SER A 70 -12.70 -9.30 16.79
N PRO A 71 -12.84 -10.48 17.42
CA PRO A 71 -11.70 -11.36 17.67
C PRO A 71 -11.02 -11.81 16.37
N THR A 72 -9.69 -11.80 16.37
CA THR A 72 -8.88 -12.31 15.27
C THR A 72 -9.05 -13.82 15.15
N ASN A 73 -9.45 -14.29 13.96
CA ASN A 73 -9.66 -15.71 13.67
C ASN A 73 -8.58 -16.28 12.72
N MET A 74 -8.69 -17.57 12.39
CA MET A 74 -7.70 -18.25 11.54
C MET A 74 -7.63 -17.69 10.12
N MET A 75 -8.74 -17.22 9.54
CA MET A 75 -8.73 -16.65 8.19
C MET A 75 -7.92 -15.35 8.15
N HIS A 76 -8.05 -14.51 9.19
CA HIS A 76 -7.21 -13.31 9.35
C HIS A 76 -5.74 -13.68 9.48
N ILE A 77 -5.43 -14.69 10.29
CA ILE A 77 -4.04 -15.17 10.48
C ILE A 77 -3.48 -15.67 9.14
N ILE A 78 -4.25 -16.40 8.33
CA ILE A 78 -3.80 -16.83 7.00
C ILE A 78 -3.58 -15.64 6.07
N ALA A 79 -4.52 -14.69 6.00
CA ALA A 79 -4.44 -13.51 5.14
C ALA A 79 -3.25 -12.60 5.48
N ILE A 80 -3.09 -12.27 6.76
CA ILE A 80 -2.00 -11.44 7.27
C ILE A 80 -0.68 -12.21 7.17
N GLY A 81 -0.67 -13.51 7.49
CA GLY A 81 0.50 -14.37 7.43
C GLY A 81 1.06 -14.53 6.01
N ASN A 82 0.19 -14.62 5.00
CA ASN A 82 0.59 -14.60 3.59
C ASN A 82 1.37 -13.33 3.24
N SER A 83 0.83 -12.17 3.62
CA SER A 83 1.48 -10.89 3.33
C SER A 83 2.73 -10.69 4.16
N LEU A 84 2.71 -11.06 5.44
CA LEU A 84 3.87 -10.95 6.32
C LEU A 84 5.04 -11.81 5.83
N GLY A 85 4.79 -13.06 5.41
CA GLY A 85 5.82 -13.92 4.83
C GLY A 85 6.44 -13.32 3.55
N TYR A 86 5.61 -12.75 2.67
CA TYR A 86 6.10 -12.01 1.50
C TYR A 86 6.92 -10.77 1.89
N PHE A 87 6.41 -9.91 2.78
CA PHE A 87 7.09 -8.67 3.17
C PHE A 87 8.44 -8.94 3.84
N ILE A 88 8.58 -10.04 4.60
CA ILE A 88 9.87 -10.48 5.15
C ILE A 88 10.82 -10.87 4.01
N PHE A 89 10.37 -11.73 3.08
CA PHE A 89 11.15 -12.12 1.91
C PHE A 89 11.59 -10.91 1.09
N ASP A 90 10.65 -10.04 0.74
CA ASP A 90 10.89 -8.90 -0.13
C ASP A 90 11.84 -7.89 0.52
N SER A 91 11.71 -7.66 1.84
CA SER A 91 12.64 -6.81 2.57
C SER A 91 14.07 -7.35 2.55
N ILE A 92 14.26 -8.67 2.71
CA ILE A 92 15.58 -9.31 2.60
C ILE A 92 16.11 -9.20 1.16
N TYR A 93 15.29 -9.55 0.18
CA TYR A 93 15.64 -9.56 -1.24
C TYR A 93 16.04 -8.15 -1.72
N ALA A 94 15.23 -7.16 -1.40
CA ALA A 94 15.44 -5.78 -1.79
C ALA A 94 16.65 -5.16 -1.10
N GLU A 95 16.92 -5.48 0.18
CA GLU A 95 18.11 -4.97 0.87
C GLU A 95 19.39 -5.67 0.42
N TYR A 96 19.33 -6.95 0.07
CA TYR A 96 20.45 -7.70 -0.50
C TYR A 96 20.86 -7.13 -1.86
N TYR A 97 19.91 -6.87 -2.76
CA TYR A 97 20.16 -6.31 -4.09
C TYR A 97 20.11 -4.77 -4.16
N LYS A 98 19.90 -4.10 -3.02
CA LYS A 98 19.81 -2.63 -2.89
C LYS A 98 18.74 -2.00 -3.78
N LEU A 99 17.59 -2.67 -3.93
CA LEU A 99 16.52 -2.28 -4.87
C LEU A 99 15.72 -1.08 -4.37
N HIS A 100 15.37 -1.06 -3.08
CA HIS A 100 14.52 -0.03 -2.50
C HIS A 100 15.22 1.31 -2.31
N ASP A 101 14.48 2.38 -2.65
CA ASP A 101 14.82 3.74 -2.22
C ASP A 101 14.42 3.97 -0.75
N GLY A 102 14.74 5.15 -0.22
CA GLY A 102 14.47 5.46 1.18
C GLY A 102 12.98 5.40 1.55
N ALA A 103 12.10 5.92 0.69
CA ALA A 103 10.66 5.94 0.96
C ALA A 103 10.08 4.52 0.99
N MET A 104 10.50 3.66 0.04
CA MET A 104 10.09 2.26 -0.02
C MET A 104 10.62 1.49 1.20
N ARG A 105 11.86 1.73 1.65
CA ARG A 105 12.39 1.12 2.89
C ARG A 105 11.57 1.50 4.12
N PHE A 106 11.23 2.79 4.29
CA PHE A 106 10.38 3.22 5.41
C PHE A 106 9.01 2.59 5.35
N HIS A 107 8.39 2.52 4.16
CA HIS A 107 7.13 1.81 3.96
C HIS A 107 7.22 0.35 4.42
N HIS A 108 8.25 -0.39 4.01
CA HIS A 108 8.42 -1.80 4.42
C HIS A 108 8.60 -1.95 5.93
N VAL A 109 9.39 -1.09 6.56
CA VAL A 109 9.59 -1.13 8.03
C VAL A 109 8.26 -0.90 8.75
N PHE A 110 7.52 0.15 8.39
CA PHE A 110 6.24 0.44 9.03
C PHE A 110 5.19 -0.63 8.73
N ALA A 111 5.12 -1.14 7.50
CA ALA A 111 4.22 -2.21 7.12
C ALA A 111 4.54 -3.51 7.88
N LEU A 112 5.80 -3.90 8.00
CA LEU A 112 6.21 -5.08 8.78
C LEU A 112 5.79 -4.94 10.24
N ILE A 113 6.06 -3.81 10.90
CA ILE A 113 5.69 -3.61 12.31
C ILE A 113 4.16 -3.63 12.47
N ALA A 114 3.43 -2.98 11.55
CA ALA A 114 1.96 -3.00 11.54
C ALA A 114 1.42 -4.43 11.40
N LEU A 115 1.92 -5.19 10.43
CA LEU A 115 1.50 -6.56 10.17
C LEU A 115 1.86 -7.48 11.35
N PHE A 116 3.07 -7.40 11.89
CA PHE A 116 3.45 -8.16 13.09
C PHE A 116 2.53 -7.85 14.28
N THR A 117 2.21 -6.57 14.50
CA THR A 117 1.32 -6.15 15.60
C THR A 117 -0.05 -6.80 15.46
N MET A 118 -0.68 -6.72 14.28
CA MET A 118 -2.00 -7.32 14.06
C MET A 118 -1.96 -8.83 14.00
N TYR A 119 -0.87 -9.39 13.47
CA TYR A 119 -0.67 -10.81 13.38
C TYR A 119 -0.57 -11.49 14.74
N PHE A 120 -0.19 -10.79 15.80
CA PHE A 120 -0.21 -11.30 17.18
C PHE A 120 -1.36 -10.74 18.03
N SER A 121 -2.15 -9.82 17.48
CA SER A 121 -3.33 -9.27 18.15
C SER A 121 -4.42 -10.33 18.31
N SER A 122 -5.16 -10.24 19.41
CA SER A 122 -6.39 -11.00 19.66
C SER A 122 -7.62 -10.37 19.01
N ILE A 123 -7.56 -9.10 18.59
CA ILE A 123 -8.66 -8.34 17.99
C ILE A 123 -8.23 -7.60 16.72
N GLY A 124 -9.20 -7.25 15.87
CA GLY A 124 -9.02 -6.38 14.71
C GLY A 124 -8.40 -7.05 13.49
N GLY A 125 -8.34 -8.39 13.45
CA GLY A 125 -7.83 -9.13 12.28
C GLY A 125 -8.58 -8.80 10.98
N SER A 126 -9.91 -8.59 11.05
CA SER A 126 -10.75 -8.19 9.92
C SER A 126 -10.32 -6.82 9.37
N ALA A 127 -10.12 -5.83 10.25
CA ALA A 127 -9.59 -4.52 9.85
C ALA A 127 -8.22 -4.65 9.17
N SER A 128 -7.29 -5.45 9.72
CA SER A 128 -5.97 -5.65 9.10
C SER A 128 -6.05 -6.29 7.71
N ALA A 129 -7.00 -7.20 7.47
CA ALA A 129 -7.20 -7.81 6.15
C ALA A 129 -7.71 -6.78 5.13
N VAL A 130 -8.66 -5.93 5.52
CA VAL A 130 -9.15 -4.83 4.67
C VAL A 130 -8.07 -3.78 4.45
N GLY A 131 -7.29 -3.44 5.47
CA GLY A 131 -6.15 -2.53 5.35
C GLY A 131 -5.15 -3.03 4.30
N LEU A 132 -4.83 -4.33 4.32
CA LEU A 132 -4.01 -4.99 3.29
C LEU A 132 -4.66 -4.88 1.90
N LEU A 133 -5.95 -5.17 1.77
CA LEU A 133 -6.68 -5.05 0.50
C LEU A 133 -6.59 -3.63 -0.08
N LEU A 134 -6.84 -2.60 0.75
CA LEU A 134 -6.76 -1.19 0.35
C LEU A 134 -5.36 -0.79 -0.10
N THR A 135 -4.32 -1.32 0.54
CA THR A 135 -2.94 -1.05 0.13
C THR A 135 -2.54 -1.83 -1.11
N GLU A 136 -3.01 -3.06 -1.31
CA GLU A 136 -2.57 -3.93 -2.40
C GLU A 136 -3.32 -3.70 -3.71
N ILE A 137 -4.56 -3.17 -3.70
CA ILE A 137 -5.39 -3.07 -4.91
C ILE A 137 -4.74 -2.28 -6.07
N SER A 138 -3.92 -1.28 -5.76
CA SER A 138 -3.21 -0.47 -6.77
C SER A 138 -1.92 -1.13 -7.28
N ASN A 139 -1.38 -2.11 -6.55
CA ASN A 139 -0.04 -2.62 -6.76
C ASN A 139 0.13 -3.38 -8.09
N PRO A 140 -0.81 -4.23 -8.55
CA PRO A 140 -0.67 -4.90 -9.83
C PRO A 140 -0.44 -3.92 -11.00
N CYS A 141 -1.09 -2.75 -10.97
CA CYS A 141 -0.93 -1.74 -12.01
C CYS A 141 0.45 -1.08 -12.00
N VAL A 142 0.97 -0.68 -10.83
CA VAL A 142 2.28 -0.03 -10.74
C VAL A 142 3.42 -0.99 -11.10
N LEU A 143 3.35 -2.23 -10.61
CA LEU A 143 4.34 -3.26 -10.87
C LEU A 143 4.33 -3.65 -12.36
N LYS A 144 3.15 -3.77 -12.97
CA LYS A 144 3.03 -4.03 -14.41
C LYS A 144 3.62 -2.89 -15.25
N ARG A 145 3.39 -1.62 -14.86
CA ARG A 145 4.02 -0.46 -15.50
C ARG A 145 5.54 -0.53 -15.39
N HIS A 146 6.10 -0.92 -14.23
CA HIS A 146 7.54 -1.10 -14.07
C HIS A 146 8.13 -2.19 -14.98
N ILE A 147 7.43 -3.31 -15.14
CA ILE A 147 7.81 -4.39 -16.07
C ILE A 147 7.80 -3.89 -17.52
N LEU A 148 6.75 -3.15 -17.93
CA LEU A 148 6.66 -2.61 -19.30
C LEU A 148 7.77 -1.59 -19.56
N ARG A 149 8.07 -0.71 -18.60
CA ARG A 149 9.22 0.21 -18.67
C ARG A 149 10.53 -0.56 -18.87
N ALA A 150 10.76 -1.62 -18.10
CA ALA A 150 11.97 -2.41 -18.20
C ALA A 150 12.13 -3.10 -19.57
N LYS A 151 11.02 -3.34 -20.28
CA LYS A 151 11.01 -3.84 -21.66
C LYS A 151 11.12 -2.75 -22.74
N GLY A 152 11.20 -1.48 -22.36
CA GLY A 152 11.20 -0.35 -23.29
C GLY A 152 9.82 -0.04 -23.89
N GLU A 153 8.73 -0.53 -23.30
CA GLU A 153 7.36 -0.38 -23.81
C GLU A 153 6.60 0.83 -23.21
N GLU A 154 7.31 1.92 -22.86
CA GLU A 154 6.69 3.09 -22.19
C GLU A 154 5.70 3.84 -23.08
N GLU A 155 5.89 3.82 -24.40
CA GLU A 155 4.99 4.48 -25.36
C GLU A 155 3.76 3.64 -25.73
N SER A 156 3.63 2.43 -25.16
CA SER A 156 2.52 1.53 -25.50
C SER A 156 1.19 1.99 -24.91
N PHE A 157 0.08 1.65 -25.57
CA PHE A 157 -1.26 1.83 -25.02
C PHE A 157 -1.42 1.12 -23.66
N THR A 158 -0.90 -0.10 -23.57
CA THR A 158 -0.93 -0.92 -22.35
C THR A 158 -0.26 -0.23 -21.17
N TYR A 159 0.90 0.40 -21.40
CA TYR A 159 1.60 1.17 -20.37
C TYR A 159 0.74 2.33 -19.86
N ASN A 160 0.20 3.14 -20.78
CA ASN A 160 -0.65 4.28 -20.45
C ASN A 160 -1.93 3.85 -19.69
N LEU A 161 -2.53 2.71 -20.06
CA LEU A 161 -3.67 2.14 -19.35
C LEU A 161 -3.32 1.81 -17.90
N TYR A 162 -2.24 1.06 -17.66
CA TYR A 162 -1.83 0.70 -16.31
C TYR A 162 -1.39 1.90 -15.47
N GLU A 163 -0.77 2.91 -16.09
CA GLU A 163 -0.42 4.15 -15.41
C GLU A 163 -1.67 4.91 -14.92
N ASN A 164 -2.67 5.07 -15.79
CA ASN A 164 -3.91 5.76 -15.43
C ASN A 164 -4.72 4.98 -14.39
N LEU A 165 -4.82 3.66 -14.53
CA LEU A 165 -5.47 2.78 -13.55
C LEU A 165 -4.76 2.84 -12.20
N PHE A 166 -3.43 2.82 -12.19
CA PHE A 166 -2.66 2.97 -10.97
C PHE A 166 -2.99 4.29 -10.26
N ILE A 167 -2.95 5.42 -10.97
CA ILE A 167 -3.24 6.73 -10.37
C ILE A 167 -4.67 6.76 -9.79
N PHE A 168 -5.65 6.26 -10.54
CA PHE A 168 -7.03 6.21 -10.08
C PHE A 168 -7.18 5.34 -8.82
N LEU A 169 -6.72 4.09 -8.86
CA LEU A 169 -6.83 3.16 -7.73
C LEU A 169 -6.04 3.64 -6.51
N PHE A 170 -4.88 4.26 -6.72
CA PHE A 170 -4.04 4.77 -5.65
C PHE A 170 -4.73 5.96 -4.95
N ILE A 171 -5.34 6.88 -5.69
CA ILE A 171 -6.07 8.01 -5.08
C ILE A 171 -7.38 7.53 -4.44
N ALA A 172 -8.22 6.79 -5.17
CA ALA A 172 -9.52 6.35 -4.67
C ALA A 172 -9.37 5.38 -3.48
N GLY A 173 -8.57 4.33 -3.65
CA GLY A 173 -8.38 3.31 -2.61
C GLY A 173 -7.56 3.83 -1.43
N ARG A 174 -6.40 4.45 -1.68
CA ARG A 174 -5.51 4.80 -0.57
C ARG A 174 -5.82 6.13 0.09
N ILE A 175 -6.43 7.10 -0.60
CA ILE A 175 -6.81 8.38 0.04
C ILE A 175 -8.25 8.38 0.49
N LEU A 176 -9.22 8.18 -0.41
CA LEU A 176 -10.62 8.27 0.00
C LEU A 176 -10.94 7.17 1.00
N CYS A 177 -10.73 5.90 0.62
CA CYS A 177 -10.97 4.80 1.55
C CYS A 177 -9.92 4.76 2.67
N GLY A 178 -8.64 4.98 2.38
CA GLY A 178 -7.61 4.94 3.42
C GLY A 178 -7.80 5.95 4.56
N THR A 179 -8.33 7.15 4.28
CA THR A 179 -8.62 8.15 5.33
C THR A 179 -9.74 7.69 6.25
N LEU A 180 -10.85 7.21 5.68
CA LEU A 180 -11.99 6.73 6.45
C LEU A 180 -11.63 5.46 7.24
N TYR A 181 -10.81 4.59 6.65
CA TYR A 181 -10.29 3.39 7.30
C TYR A 181 -9.45 3.76 8.53
N LEU A 182 -8.50 4.70 8.36
CA LEU A 182 -7.68 5.15 9.48
C LEU A 182 -8.50 5.84 10.56
N TYR A 183 -9.50 6.64 10.20
CA TYR A 183 -10.43 7.22 11.16
C TYR A 183 -11.08 6.15 12.06
N LYS A 184 -11.60 5.07 11.46
CA LYS A 184 -12.21 3.96 12.21
C LYS A 184 -11.19 3.17 13.04
N VAL A 185 -9.99 2.95 12.51
CA VAL A 185 -8.87 2.35 13.27
C VAL A 185 -8.50 3.19 14.49
N TRP A 186 -8.49 4.52 14.37
CA TRP A 186 -8.22 5.40 15.51
C TRP A 186 -9.34 5.36 16.55
N ASN A 187 -10.59 5.16 16.13
CA ASN A 187 -11.77 5.01 16.98
C ASN A 187 -12.03 3.60 17.53
N SER A 188 -11.24 2.60 17.16
CA SER A 188 -11.43 1.22 17.62
C SER A 188 -10.53 0.87 18.80
N GLU A 189 -10.72 -0.33 19.36
CA GLU A 189 -9.90 -0.89 20.43
C GLU A 189 -8.57 -1.49 19.92
N ILE A 190 -8.31 -1.39 18.60
CA ILE A 190 -7.10 -1.91 17.97
C ILE A 190 -5.83 -1.36 18.64
N ASN A 191 -4.78 -2.19 18.72
CA ASN A 191 -3.51 -1.85 19.36
C ASN A 191 -2.93 -0.51 18.87
N TRP A 192 -2.52 0.34 19.82
CA TRP A 192 -1.95 1.67 19.54
C TRP A 192 -0.74 1.64 18.58
N MET A 193 0.09 0.59 18.66
CA MET A 193 1.23 0.40 17.76
C MET A 193 0.75 0.27 16.32
N TYR A 194 -0.34 -0.46 16.07
CA TYR A 194 -0.90 -0.56 14.73
C TYR A 194 -1.45 0.79 14.25
N LYS A 195 -2.13 1.55 15.12
CA LYS A 195 -2.63 2.90 14.78
C LYS A 195 -1.49 3.81 14.31
N LEU A 196 -0.37 3.80 15.03
CA LEU A 196 0.80 4.58 14.63
C LEU A 196 1.44 4.06 13.34
N MET A 197 1.68 2.76 13.22
CA MET A 197 2.38 2.21 12.06
C MET A 197 1.56 2.30 10.77
N SER A 198 0.25 2.10 10.84
CA SER A 198 -0.66 2.32 9.70
C SER A 198 -0.71 3.79 9.29
N SER A 199 -0.72 4.73 10.24
CA SER A 199 -0.62 6.17 9.97
C SER A 199 0.75 6.55 9.35
N SER A 200 1.83 5.88 9.76
CA SER A 200 3.16 6.04 9.15
C SER A 200 3.21 5.51 7.71
N VAL A 201 2.59 4.36 7.43
CA VAL A 201 2.44 3.84 6.05
C VAL A 201 1.63 4.82 5.19
N TYR A 202 0.58 5.41 5.76
CA TYR A 202 -0.24 6.42 5.09
C TYR A 202 0.52 7.73 4.87
N SER A 203 1.45 8.10 5.76
CA SER A 203 2.39 9.21 5.54
C SER A 203 3.25 9.01 4.29
N VAL A 204 3.76 7.79 4.07
CA VAL A 204 4.50 7.46 2.84
C VAL A 204 3.59 7.54 1.60
N THR A 205 2.31 7.18 1.74
CA THR A 205 1.33 7.34 0.66
C THR A 205 1.18 8.82 0.26
N TRP A 206 1.03 9.74 1.22
CA TRP A 206 0.98 11.18 0.93
C TRP A 206 2.26 11.71 0.29
N PHE A 207 3.42 11.21 0.70
CA PHE A 207 4.68 11.52 0.03
C PHE A 207 4.65 11.09 -1.45
N TRP A 208 4.19 9.88 -1.76
CA TRP A 208 4.07 9.42 -3.15
C TRP A 208 3.05 10.22 -3.95
N ILE A 209 1.95 10.68 -3.35
CA ILE A 209 1.00 11.59 -4.02
C ILE A 209 1.69 12.89 -4.40
N PHE A 210 2.44 13.49 -3.48
CA PHE A 210 3.20 14.70 -3.79
C PHE A 210 4.15 14.48 -4.98
N VAL A 211 4.83 13.32 -5.04
CA VAL A 211 5.69 12.94 -6.18
C VAL A 211 4.90 12.80 -7.47
N ILE A 212 3.75 12.10 -7.44
CA ILE A 212 2.87 11.88 -8.61
C ILE A 212 2.34 13.23 -9.12
N MET A 213 1.78 14.07 -8.24
CA MET A 213 1.28 15.40 -8.59
C MET A 213 2.36 16.29 -9.20
N THR A 214 3.56 16.29 -8.62
CA THR A 214 4.68 17.09 -9.13
C THR A 214 5.09 16.65 -10.55
N LYS A 215 5.09 15.35 -10.83
CA LYS A 215 5.36 14.82 -12.17
C LYS A 215 4.23 15.14 -13.15
N ALA A 216 2.99 14.87 -12.76
CA ALA A 216 1.81 15.08 -13.60
C ALA A 216 1.63 16.55 -13.98
N LEU A 217 1.91 17.47 -13.05
CA LEU A 217 1.73 18.91 -13.27
C LEU A 217 2.90 19.58 -13.98
N LYS A 218 4.05 18.92 -14.11
CA LYS A 218 5.19 19.44 -14.87
C LYS A 218 4.83 19.75 -16.33
N LYS A 219 3.87 19.01 -16.91
CA LYS A 219 3.38 19.23 -18.29
C LYS A 219 2.62 20.56 -18.46
N TYR A 220 2.14 21.14 -17.37
CA TYR A 220 1.44 22.44 -17.37
C TYR A 220 2.33 23.60 -16.95
N SER A 221 3.66 23.43 -16.91
CA SER A 221 4.59 24.45 -16.41
C SER A 221 4.51 25.81 -17.13
N GLY A 222 4.07 25.82 -18.39
CA GLY A 222 3.87 27.01 -19.21
C GLY A 222 2.41 27.49 -19.33
N THR A 223 1.48 26.94 -18.55
CA THR A 223 0.07 27.37 -18.58
C THR A 223 -0.08 28.81 -18.12
N GLU A 224 -1.01 29.56 -18.72
CA GLU A 224 -1.38 30.90 -18.26
C GLU A 224 -2.50 30.92 -17.23
N ASP A 225 -3.19 29.78 -17.05
CA ASP A 225 -4.28 29.62 -16.08
C ASP A 225 -3.83 30.02 -14.65
N PRO A 226 -4.46 31.04 -14.04
CA PRO A 226 -4.09 31.53 -12.71
C PRO A 226 -4.17 30.45 -11.61
N SER A 227 -5.17 29.58 -11.67
CA SER A 227 -5.38 28.50 -10.69
C SER A 227 -4.26 27.47 -10.79
N MET A 228 -3.91 27.08 -12.02
CA MET A 228 -2.83 26.14 -12.25
C MET A 228 -1.46 26.73 -11.91
N LYS A 229 -1.21 28.01 -12.21
CA LYS A 229 -0.01 28.73 -11.76
C LYS A 229 0.12 28.74 -10.24
N ARG A 230 -0.97 29.01 -9.50
CA ARG A 230 -0.99 28.95 -8.02
C ARG A 230 -0.62 27.56 -7.51
N LEU A 231 -1.26 26.51 -8.06
CA LEU A 231 -0.99 25.12 -7.68
C LEU A 231 0.48 24.74 -7.93
N LEU A 232 1.03 25.09 -9.11
CA LEU A 232 2.42 24.85 -9.45
C LEU A 232 3.39 25.57 -8.51
N ASN A 233 3.10 26.83 -8.16
CA ASN A 233 3.91 27.60 -7.23
C ASN A 233 3.89 27.00 -5.82
N MET A 234 2.72 26.55 -5.34
CA MET A 234 2.58 25.85 -4.07
C MET A 234 3.42 24.56 -4.05
N LEU A 235 3.35 23.74 -5.10
CA LEU A 235 4.14 22.51 -5.18
C LEU A 235 5.64 22.78 -5.24
N ARG A 236 6.07 23.82 -5.97
CA ARG A 236 7.48 24.26 -5.98
C ARG A 236 7.93 24.71 -4.60
N TYR A 237 7.11 25.48 -3.89
CA TYR A 237 7.38 25.93 -2.53
C TYR A 237 7.53 24.74 -1.57
N LEU A 238 6.60 23.78 -1.58
CA LEU A 238 6.69 22.57 -0.77
C LEU A 238 7.92 21.73 -1.12
N ARG A 239 8.27 21.63 -2.40
CA ARG A 239 9.48 20.91 -2.85
C ARG A 239 10.77 21.54 -2.34
N GLN A 240 10.83 22.87 -2.29
CA GLN A 240 11.98 23.62 -1.78
C GLN A 240 12.04 23.57 -0.24
N ASN A 241 10.88 23.56 0.42
CA ASN A 241 10.75 23.55 1.88
C ASN A 241 10.36 22.17 2.40
N LYS A 242 11.31 21.24 2.37
CA LYS A 242 11.09 19.83 2.80
C LYS A 242 10.53 19.70 4.22
N GLY A 243 10.90 20.61 5.14
CA GLY A 243 10.35 20.64 6.50
C GLY A 243 8.84 20.93 6.53
N VAL A 244 8.37 21.90 5.74
CA VAL A 244 6.94 22.22 5.62
C VAL A 244 6.18 21.04 5.01
N LEU A 245 6.72 20.42 3.97
CA LEU A 245 6.13 19.22 3.37
C LEU A 245 6.02 18.07 4.38
N LEU A 246 7.06 17.84 5.17
CA LEU A 246 7.05 16.80 6.21
C LEU A 246 5.99 17.09 7.27
N VAL A 247 5.93 18.32 7.78
CA VAL A 247 4.91 18.73 8.77
C VAL A 247 3.50 18.54 8.21
N TYR A 248 3.26 18.93 6.95
CA TYR A 248 1.97 18.70 6.29
C TYR A 248 1.62 17.21 6.21
N ILE A 249 2.55 16.37 5.77
CA ILE A 249 2.33 14.92 5.64
C ILE A 249 2.00 14.30 7.01
N LEU A 250 2.75 14.66 8.05
CA LEU A 250 2.52 14.16 9.40
C LEU A 250 1.17 14.66 9.95
N PHE A 251 0.84 15.94 9.73
CA PHE A 251 -0.44 16.49 10.13
C PHE A 251 -1.61 15.74 9.48
N VAL A 252 -1.58 15.56 8.15
CA VAL A 252 -2.66 14.85 7.45
C VAL A 252 -2.72 13.37 7.83
N SER A 253 -1.60 12.76 8.22
CA SER A 253 -1.57 11.32 8.50
C SER A 253 -1.93 10.96 9.94
N PHE A 254 -1.67 11.86 10.90
CA PHE A 254 -1.90 11.60 12.32
C PHE A 254 -2.99 12.50 12.91
N ALA A 255 -2.99 13.79 12.55
CA ALA A 255 -3.94 14.75 13.12
C ALA A 255 -5.28 14.71 12.40
N VAL A 256 -5.33 14.60 11.07
CA VAL A 256 -6.62 14.58 10.37
C VAL A 256 -7.49 13.37 10.76
N PRO A 257 -7.00 12.11 10.75
CA PRO A 257 -7.82 10.98 11.18
C PRO A 257 -8.36 11.16 12.61
N THR A 258 -7.56 11.70 13.53
CA THR A 258 -7.94 11.91 14.95
C THR A 258 -8.80 13.16 15.17
N LEU A 259 -8.62 14.23 14.41
CA LEU A 259 -9.49 15.40 14.46
C LEU A 259 -10.85 15.09 13.87
N LEU A 260 -10.90 14.30 12.80
CA LEU A 260 -12.16 13.76 12.29
C LEU A 260 -12.86 12.95 13.40
N THR A 261 -12.14 12.16 14.23
CA THR A 261 -12.77 11.44 15.34
C THR A 261 -13.39 12.35 16.40
N GLN A 262 -12.76 13.47 16.72
CA GLN A 262 -13.20 14.36 17.78
C GLN A 262 -14.26 15.38 17.34
N VAL A 263 -14.15 15.90 16.12
CA VAL A 263 -14.98 17.02 15.65
C VAL A 263 -16.28 16.55 15.04
N LEU A 264 -16.26 15.38 14.39
CA LEU A 264 -17.31 15.07 13.44
C LEU A 264 -18.36 14.07 13.96
N GLU A 265 -18.12 13.30 15.03
CA GLU A 265 -19.05 12.25 15.53
C GLU A 265 -19.87 11.59 14.38
N ILE A 266 -19.20 11.34 13.25
CA ILE A 266 -19.92 11.08 12.00
C ILE A 266 -20.47 9.66 12.09
N ASP A 267 -21.77 9.57 12.37
CA ASP A 267 -22.53 8.32 12.33
C ASP A 267 -22.91 7.93 10.89
N PHE A 268 -22.86 8.87 9.91
CA PHE A 268 -23.19 8.59 8.50
C PHE A 268 -22.23 7.62 7.80
N LEU A 269 -21.03 7.43 8.35
CA LEU A 269 -20.01 6.52 7.81
C LEU A 269 -20.15 5.09 8.31
N LYS A 270 -21.21 4.74 9.05
CA LYS A 270 -21.65 3.34 9.17
C LYS A 270 -22.38 2.98 7.88
N LEU A 271 -21.62 2.78 6.81
CA LEU A 271 -22.17 2.27 5.55
C LEU A 271 -22.42 0.78 5.73
N GLU A 272 -23.65 0.45 6.08
CA GLU A 272 -24.15 -0.91 6.14
C GLU A 272 -25.20 -1.09 5.04
N VAL A 273 -25.02 -2.08 4.17
CA VAL A 273 -25.97 -2.41 3.11
C VAL A 273 -26.43 -3.84 3.34
N ASP A 274 -27.69 -4.02 3.74
CA ASP A 274 -28.29 -5.34 4.01
C ASP A 274 -27.49 -6.22 4.99
N GLY A 275 -26.96 -5.61 6.07
CA GLY A 275 -26.11 -6.31 7.04
C GLY A 275 -24.62 -6.31 6.71
N PHE A 276 -24.24 -5.84 5.52
CA PHE A 276 -22.86 -5.81 5.05
C PHE A 276 -22.14 -4.53 5.48
N LYS A 277 -21.14 -4.64 6.36
CA LYS A 277 -20.36 -3.50 6.89
C LYS A 277 -19.32 -3.03 5.88
N VAL A 278 -19.66 -2.05 5.06
CA VAL A 278 -18.76 -1.54 4.03
C VAL A 278 -17.52 -0.88 4.64
N MET A 279 -17.69 -0.09 5.71
CA MET A 279 -16.62 0.75 6.27
C MET A 279 -16.71 1.09 7.76
#